data_AF-A0A2A4YFE7-F1
#
_entry.id   AF-A0A2A4YFE7-F1
#
_cell.length_a   1.000
_cell.length_b   1.000
_cell.length_c   1.000
_cell.angle_alpha   90.00
_cell.angle_beta   90.00
_cell.angle_gamma   90.00
#
_symmetry.space_group_name_H-M   'P 1'
#
loop_
_entity.id
_entity.type
_entity.pdbx_description
1 polymer ?
#
loop_
_entity_poly.entity_id
_entity_poly.type
_entity_poly.pdbx_seq_one_letter_code
_entity_poly.pdbx_strand_id
1 'polypeptide(L)'
;MRIILTVIVILVPIITIAQSRIDSLFDIGDVHFENKELDKAIEVFTSLKSELEVGSSDFNFASDRIVNIYYHGKDDLRNQGEYLKSINYLEKLISLIESEKEHIRPMWINEKKYFLTKTIIQNYFSLGQIDKAKKFQDILYKAYNEKLLPDGIDLSYSFEMFKWKDKNIWGYEWFEKLPEDRMSKSFTKINYYVYNTHPDGVDNELLYRIHFLMFHKTSGKEDDYVMTLYKMLDDQEQSQTLWCYTYNEPIDYVKAKKDVIEILKGNLSPCFTDKKK
;
A
#
# COMPACT_ATOMS: atom_id res chain seq x y z
N MET A 1 22.53 -20.40 -55.09
CA MET A 1 21.09 -20.74 -55.02
C MET A 1 20.82 -22.03 -54.25
N ARG A 2 21.43 -23.19 -54.58
CA ARG A 2 21.26 -24.46 -53.82
C ARG A 2 21.63 -24.36 -52.32
N ILE A 3 22.78 -23.77 -51.99
CA ILE A 3 23.24 -23.61 -50.60
C ILE A 3 22.26 -22.76 -49.78
N ILE A 4 21.72 -21.68 -50.36
CA ILE A 4 20.74 -20.80 -49.70
C ILE A 4 19.43 -21.55 -49.43
N LEU A 5 18.94 -22.34 -50.40
CA LEU A 5 17.73 -23.16 -50.18
C LEU A 5 17.93 -24.24 -49.12
N THR A 6 19.09 -24.90 -49.09
CA THR A 6 19.40 -25.93 -48.08
C THR A 6 19.47 -25.31 -46.67
N VAL A 7 20.07 -24.12 -46.54
CA VAL A 7 20.12 -23.40 -45.26
C VAL A 7 18.72 -23.01 -44.79
N ILE A 8 17.84 -22.54 -45.67
CA ILE A 8 16.45 -22.20 -45.33
C ILE A 8 15.66 -23.42 -44.86
N VAL A 9 15.79 -24.56 -45.56
CA VAL A 9 15.06 -25.80 -45.22
C VAL A 9 15.47 -26.37 -43.86
N ILE A 10 16.72 -26.14 -43.43
CA ILE A 10 17.21 -26.59 -42.11
C ILE A 10 16.82 -25.61 -40.99
N LEU A 11 16.86 -24.31 -41.26
CA LEU A 11 16.59 -23.30 -40.23
C LEU A 11 15.11 -23.19 -39.87
N VAL A 12 14.18 -23.37 -40.82
CA VAL A 12 12.74 -23.25 -40.55
C VAL A 12 12.24 -24.24 -39.48
N PRO A 13 12.54 -25.56 -39.56
CA PRO A 13 12.16 -26.52 -38.51
C PRO A 13 12.73 -26.17 -37.13
N ILE A 14 13.99 -25.73 -37.07
CA ILE A 14 14.65 -25.37 -35.82
C ILE A 14 13.95 -24.19 -35.16
N ILE A 15 13.59 -23.16 -35.94
CA ILE A 15 12.84 -21.99 -35.46
C ILE A 15 11.46 -22.42 -34.95
N THR A 16 10.73 -23.28 -35.68
CA THR A 16 9.40 -23.74 -35.25
C THR A 16 9.43 -24.58 -33.97
N ILE A 17 10.46 -25.42 -33.79
CA ILE A 17 10.61 -26.24 -32.57
C ILE A 17 10.97 -25.35 -31.37
N ALA A 18 11.85 -24.35 -31.58
CA ALA A 18 12.20 -23.40 -30.54
C ALA A 18 10.98 -22.58 -30.08
N GLN A 19 10.18 -22.07 -31.02
CA GLN A 19 8.95 -21.33 -30.68
C GLN A 19 7.95 -22.22 -29.94
N SER A 20 7.72 -23.46 -30.41
CA SER A 20 6.82 -24.40 -29.74
C SER A 20 7.26 -24.72 -28.30
N ARG A 21 8.57 -24.70 -28.02
CA ARG A 21 9.08 -24.87 -26.65
C ARG A 21 8.78 -23.64 -25.79
N ILE A 22 8.99 -22.43 -26.32
CA ILE A 22 8.71 -21.17 -25.63
C ILE A 22 7.24 -21.10 -25.25
N ASP A 23 6.34 -21.36 -26.21
CA ASP A 23 4.88 -21.35 -25.99
C ASP A 23 4.49 -22.35 -24.89
N SER A 24 5.04 -23.57 -24.94
CA SER A 24 4.79 -24.59 -23.91
C SER A 24 5.26 -24.16 -22.51
N LEU A 25 6.36 -23.41 -22.39
CA LEU A 25 6.85 -22.92 -21.10
C LEU A 25 5.97 -21.79 -20.56
N PHE A 26 5.43 -20.93 -21.44
CA PHE A 26 4.43 -19.95 -21.04
C PHE A 26 3.18 -20.63 -20.48
N ASP A 27 2.66 -21.65 -21.16
CA ASP A 27 1.48 -22.40 -20.71
C ASP A 27 1.72 -23.08 -19.35
N ILE A 28 2.89 -23.70 -19.14
CA ILE A 28 3.25 -24.32 -17.85
C ILE A 28 3.29 -23.28 -16.73
N GLY A 29 3.91 -22.12 -16.98
CA GLY A 29 3.98 -21.03 -16.01
C GLY A 29 2.59 -20.49 -15.65
N ASP A 30 1.71 -20.33 -16.64
CA ASP A 30 0.34 -19.88 -16.44
C ASP A 30 -0.49 -20.92 -15.66
N VAL A 31 -0.35 -22.22 -15.95
CA VAL A 31 -0.99 -23.30 -15.17
C VAL A 31 -0.55 -23.28 -13.71
N HIS A 32 0.74 -23.05 -13.42
CA HIS A 32 1.20 -22.90 -12.04
C HIS A 32 0.58 -21.68 -11.37
N PHE A 33 0.49 -20.56 -12.08
CA PHE A 33 -0.12 -19.33 -11.56
C PHE A 33 -1.61 -19.52 -11.25
N GLU A 34 -2.39 -20.11 -12.16
CA GLU A 34 -3.81 -20.41 -11.97
C GLU A 34 -4.06 -21.35 -10.79
N ASN A 35 -3.16 -22.32 -10.58
CA ASN A 35 -3.21 -23.24 -9.44
C ASN A 35 -2.65 -22.64 -8.13
N LYS A 36 -2.34 -21.33 -8.11
CA LYS A 36 -1.75 -20.60 -6.96
C LYS A 36 -0.39 -21.14 -6.50
N GLU A 37 0.33 -21.84 -7.36
CA GLU A 37 1.69 -22.32 -7.12
C GLU A 37 2.70 -21.22 -7.50
N LEU A 38 2.59 -20.07 -6.84
CA LEU A 38 3.23 -18.81 -7.26
C LEU A 38 4.75 -18.90 -7.40
N ASP A 39 5.42 -19.57 -6.46
CA ASP A 39 6.89 -19.73 -6.51
C ASP A 39 7.33 -20.56 -7.72
N LYS A 40 6.56 -21.60 -8.10
CA LYS A 40 6.83 -22.42 -9.30
C LYS A 40 6.59 -21.61 -10.57
N ALA A 41 5.52 -20.82 -10.62
CA ALA A 41 5.25 -19.94 -11.75
C ALA A 41 6.40 -18.92 -11.94
N ILE A 42 6.86 -18.30 -10.84
CA ILE A 42 8.02 -17.38 -10.87
C ILE A 42 9.27 -18.11 -11.38
N GLU A 43 9.55 -19.32 -10.90
CA GLU A 43 10.69 -20.12 -11.34
C GLU A 43 10.64 -20.37 -12.85
N VAL A 44 9.51 -20.85 -13.37
CA VAL A 44 9.32 -21.14 -14.80
C VAL A 44 9.53 -19.89 -15.65
N PHE A 45 8.88 -18.77 -15.32
CA PHE A 45 9.03 -17.54 -16.10
C PHE A 45 10.42 -16.93 -15.97
N THR A 46 11.09 -17.06 -14.82
CA THR A 46 12.46 -16.56 -14.64
C THR A 46 13.45 -17.39 -15.47
N SER A 47 13.31 -18.71 -15.45
CA SER A 47 14.12 -19.61 -16.28
C SER A 47 13.90 -19.35 -17.76
N LEU A 48 12.64 -19.29 -18.22
CA LEU A 48 12.29 -18.97 -19.61
C LEU A 48 12.93 -17.64 -20.03
N LYS A 49 12.73 -16.59 -19.25
CA LYS A 49 13.25 -15.26 -19.53
C LYS A 49 14.78 -15.21 -19.68
N SER A 50 15.52 -16.04 -18.94
CA SER A 50 16.98 -16.10 -19.05
C SER A 50 17.48 -16.66 -20.39
N GLU A 51 16.61 -17.33 -21.15
CA GLU A 51 16.90 -17.91 -22.46
C GLU A 51 16.47 -17.00 -23.62
N LEU A 52 15.67 -15.96 -23.34
CA LEU A 52 15.11 -15.06 -24.35
C LEU A 52 16.05 -13.88 -24.65
N GLU A 53 15.96 -13.37 -25.88
CA GLU A 53 16.65 -12.14 -26.25
C GLU A 53 16.07 -10.95 -25.48
N VAL A 54 16.93 -10.21 -24.78
CA VAL A 54 16.56 -9.04 -23.99
C VAL A 54 15.84 -8.01 -24.87
N GLY A 55 14.65 -7.59 -24.42
CA GLY A 55 13.81 -6.62 -25.15
C GLY A 55 12.94 -7.22 -26.25
N SER A 56 13.05 -8.52 -26.54
CA SER A 56 12.08 -9.22 -27.40
C SER A 56 10.66 -9.18 -26.82
N SER A 57 9.65 -9.39 -27.68
CA SER A 57 8.25 -9.45 -27.24
C SER A 57 8.05 -10.50 -26.15
N ASP A 58 8.63 -11.68 -26.32
CA ASP A 58 8.53 -12.78 -25.36
C ASP A 58 9.24 -12.45 -24.05
N PHE A 59 10.41 -11.78 -24.11
CA PHE A 59 11.12 -11.33 -22.92
C PHE A 59 10.27 -10.35 -22.10
N ASN A 60 9.69 -9.35 -22.76
CA ASN A 60 8.84 -8.36 -22.11
C ASN A 60 7.57 -9.01 -21.54
N PHE A 61 7.01 -9.99 -22.25
CA PHE A 61 5.84 -10.75 -21.79
C PHE A 61 6.17 -11.59 -20.55
N ALA A 62 7.30 -12.29 -20.53
CA ALA A 62 7.77 -13.03 -19.35
C ALA A 62 8.02 -12.10 -18.15
N SER A 63 8.62 -10.92 -18.37
CA SER A 63 8.76 -9.89 -17.33
C SER A 63 7.41 -9.45 -16.76
N ASP A 64 6.42 -9.20 -17.62
CA ASP A 64 5.08 -8.79 -17.17
C ASP A 64 4.38 -9.90 -16.39
N ARG A 65 4.54 -11.16 -16.78
CA ARG A 65 4.03 -12.32 -16.02
C ARG A 65 4.62 -12.38 -14.62
N ILE A 66 5.94 -12.25 -14.47
CA ILE A 66 6.60 -12.22 -13.16
C ILE A 66 6.07 -11.05 -12.30
N VAL A 67 5.94 -9.86 -12.90
CA VAL A 67 5.37 -8.67 -12.25
C VAL A 67 3.95 -8.95 -11.74
N ASN A 68 3.09 -9.53 -12.57
CA ASN A 68 1.70 -9.86 -12.21
C ASN A 68 1.64 -10.90 -11.08
N ILE A 69 2.50 -11.92 -11.11
CA ILE A 69 2.56 -12.93 -10.05
C ILE A 69 2.92 -12.29 -8.72
N TYR A 70 3.97 -11.46 -8.66
CA TYR A 70 4.31 -10.77 -7.42
C TYR A 70 3.18 -9.84 -6.96
N TYR A 71 2.55 -9.11 -7.90
CA TYR A 71 1.49 -8.15 -7.60
C TYR A 71 0.22 -8.79 -7.02
N HIS A 72 -0.20 -9.93 -7.54
CA HIS A 72 -1.35 -10.67 -7.01
C HIS A 72 -0.96 -11.47 -5.78
N GLY A 73 0.21 -12.11 -5.78
CA GLY A 73 0.71 -12.90 -4.66
C GLY A 73 0.85 -12.09 -3.37
N LYS A 74 1.29 -10.82 -3.45
CA LYS A 74 1.37 -9.96 -2.26
C LYS A 74 0.01 -9.77 -1.56
N ASP A 75 -1.09 -9.71 -2.31
CA ASP A 75 -2.42 -9.46 -1.76
C ASP A 75 -2.98 -10.74 -1.14
N ASP A 76 -2.82 -11.87 -1.82
CA ASP A 76 -3.18 -13.19 -1.30
C ASP A 76 -2.45 -13.49 0.01
N LEU A 77 -1.14 -13.25 0.06
CA LEU A 77 -0.33 -13.42 1.27
C LEU A 77 -0.78 -12.48 2.38
N ARG A 78 -1.03 -11.20 2.08
CA ARG A 78 -1.52 -10.23 3.07
C ARG A 78 -2.88 -10.64 3.64
N ASN A 79 -3.80 -11.10 2.79
CA ASN A 79 -5.13 -11.54 3.20
C ASN A 79 -5.09 -12.79 4.09
N GLN A 80 -4.03 -13.61 3.95
CA GLN A 80 -3.74 -14.76 4.83
C GLN A 80 -3.00 -14.37 6.13
N GLY A 81 -2.66 -13.09 6.32
CA GLY A 81 -1.87 -12.61 7.45
C GLY A 81 -0.37 -12.85 7.32
N GLU A 82 0.11 -13.30 6.15
CA GLU A 82 1.51 -13.61 5.84
C GLU A 82 2.29 -12.34 5.46
N TYR A 83 2.26 -11.33 6.33
CA TYR A 83 2.76 -9.98 6.06
C TYR A 83 4.25 -9.94 5.67
N LEU A 84 5.10 -10.75 6.31
CA LEU A 84 6.53 -10.80 5.99
C LEU A 84 6.79 -11.33 4.57
N LYS A 85 6.05 -12.37 4.15
CA LYS A 85 6.16 -12.91 2.78
C LYS A 85 5.61 -11.90 1.77
N SER A 86 4.50 -11.24 2.10
CA SER A 86 3.93 -10.16 1.28
C SER A 86 4.93 -9.01 1.10
N ILE A 87 5.63 -8.58 2.16
CA ILE A 87 6.71 -7.59 2.08
C ILE A 87 7.84 -8.07 1.15
N ASN A 88 8.27 -9.33 1.28
CA ASN A 88 9.31 -9.87 0.40
C ASN A 88 8.90 -9.83 -1.09
N TYR A 89 7.65 -10.18 -1.40
CA TYR A 89 7.09 -10.10 -2.75
C TYR A 89 7.06 -8.65 -3.26
N LEU A 90 6.64 -7.71 -2.42
CA LEU A 90 6.62 -6.28 -2.73
C LEU A 90 8.03 -5.72 -3.02
N GLU A 91 9.02 -6.06 -2.20
CA GLU A 91 10.40 -5.63 -2.38
C GLU A 91 11.02 -6.21 -3.66
N LYS A 92 10.77 -7.50 -3.94
CA LYS A 92 11.18 -8.14 -5.21
C LYS A 92 10.53 -7.48 -6.42
N LEU A 93 9.24 -7.15 -6.33
CA LEU A 93 8.53 -6.47 -7.40
C LEU A 93 9.08 -5.06 -7.66
N ILE A 94 9.31 -4.27 -6.61
CA ILE A 94 9.91 -2.93 -6.76
C ILE A 94 11.32 -3.05 -7.36
N SER A 95 12.14 -4.00 -6.89
CA SER A 95 13.48 -4.25 -7.44
C SER A 95 13.41 -4.59 -8.93
N LEU A 96 12.47 -5.45 -9.33
CA LEU A 96 12.27 -5.85 -10.72
C LEU A 96 11.85 -4.67 -11.60
N ILE A 97 10.90 -3.85 -11.12
CA ILE A 97 10.43 -2.64 -11.82
C ILE A 97 11.60 -1.67 -12.08
N GLU A 98 12.47 -1.47 -11.08
CA GLU A 98 13.60 -0.55 -11.20
C GLU A 98 14.72 -1.11 -12.09
N SER A 99 15.04 -2.41 -11.99
CA SER A 99 16.09 -3.04 -12.79
C SER A 99 15.71 -3.20 -14.27
N GLU A 100 14.41 -3.24 -14.59
CA GLU A 100 13.91 -3.54 -15.94
C GLU A 100 12.95 -2.48 -16.47
N LYS A 101 13.14 -1.24 -16.05
CA LYS A 101 12.30 -0.11 -16.41
C LYS A 101 12.10 0.10 -17.93
N GLU A 102 13.01 -0.39 -18.76
CA GLU A 102 12.94 -0.30 -20.24
C GLU A 102 12.05 -1.39 -20.85
N HIS A 103 11.74 -2.43 -20.09
CA HIS A 103 11.02 -3.64 -20.55
C HIS A 103 9.69 -3.86 -19.82
N ILE A 104 9.42 -3.05 -18.80
CA ILE A 104 8.19 -3.09 -18.01
C ILE A 104 7.30 -1.91 -18.39
N ARG A 105 5.98 -2.13 -18.39
CA ARG A 105 4.98 -1.11 -18.72
C ARG A 105 5.17 0.15 -17.84
N PRO A 106 5.18 1.37 -18.42
CA PRO A 106 5.45 2.60 -17.67
C PRO A 106 4.57 2.85 -16.44
N MET A 107 3.32 2.36 -16.44
CA MET A 107 2.43 2.48 -15.29
C MET A 107 3.02 1.87 -14.00
N TRP A 108 3.85 0.82 -14.11
CA TRP A 108 4.47 0.22 -12.95
C TRP A 108 5.48 1.15 -12.28
N ILE A 109 6.21 1.91 -13.10
CA ILE A 109 7.28 2.82 -12.71
C ILE A 109 6.72 4.16 -12.22
N ASN A 110 5.73 4.69 -12.93
CA ASN A 110 5.23 6.04 -12.70
C ASN A 110 4.13 6.07 -11.62
N GLU A 111 3.34 5.00 -11.52
CA GLU A 111 2.19 4.97 -10.61
C GLU A 111 2.33 3.87 -9.56
N LYS A 112 2.40 2.60 -9.99
CA LYS A 112 2.22 1.48 -9.07
C LYS A 112 3.30 1.40 -8.00
N LYS A 113 4.56 1.75 -8.28
CA LYS A 113 5.63 1.68 -7.28
C LYS A 113 5.31 2.39 -5.97
N TYR A 114 4.61 3.52 -6.02
CA TYR A 114 4.25 4.26 -4.81
C TYR A 114 3.09 3.59 -4.05
N PHE A 115 2.13 3.00 -4.75
CA PHE A 115 1.11 2.15 -4.14
C PHE A 115 1.71 0.86 -3.52
N LEU A 116 2.76 0.29 -4.13
CA LEU A 116 3.49 -0.84 -3.57
C LEU A 116 4.21 -0.44 -2.28
N THR A 117 4.93 0.69 -2.30
CA THR A 117 5.58 1.28 -1.11
C THR A 117 4.57 1.52 0.01
N LYS A 118 3.38 2.08 -0.30
CA LYS A 118 2.26 2.20 0.65
C LYS A 118 1.89 0.86 1.28
N THR A 119 1.79 -0.18 0.46
CA THR A 119 1.41 -1.52 0.92
C THR A 119 2.48 -2.14 1.84
N ILE A 120 3.76 -1.89 1.57
CA ILE A 120 4.86 -2.29 2.48
C ILE A 120 4.69 -1.64 3.85
N ILE A 121 4.37 -0.33 3.88
CA ILE A 121 4.11 0.40 5.13
C ILE A 121 2.98 -0.28 5.91
N GLN A 122 1.83 -0.53 5.27
CA GLN A 122 0.68 -1.21 5.89
C GLN A 122 1.05 -2.58 6.48
N ASN A 123 1.85 -3.38 5.77
CA ASN A 123 2.28 -4.68 6.25
C ASN A 123 3.21 -4.57 7.48
N TYR A 124 4.14 -3.61 7.50
CA TYR A 124 4.98 -3.39 8.68
C TYR A 124 4.18 -2.88 9.88
N PHE A 125 3.19 -2.00 9.67
CA PHE A 125 2.26 -1.59 10.72
C PHE A 125 1.46 -2.78 11.27
N SER A 126 1.01 -3.69 10.41
CA SER A 126 0.31 -4.92 10.81
C SER A 126 1.18 -5.84 11.68
N LEU A 127 2.51 -5.81 11.48
CA LEU A 127 3.50 -6.52 12.28
C LEU A 127 3.95 -5.76 13.54
N GLY A 128 3.47 -4.53 13.76
CA GLY A 128 3.97 -3.65 14.83
C GLY A 128 5.40 -3.14 14.63
N GLN A 129 5.97 -3.28 13.42
CA GLN A 129 7.35 -2.93 13.11
C GLN A 129 7.44 -1.51 12.51
N ILE A 130 6.94 -0.51 13.25
CA ILE A 130 6.78 0.88 12.78
C ILE A 130 8.12 1.50 12.35
N ASP A 131 9.21 1.22 13.06
CA ASP A 131 10.54 1.72 12.71
C ASP A 131 11.00 1.27 11.32
N LYS A 132 10.61 0.07 10.89
CA LYS A 132 10.90 -0.41 9.54
C LYS A 132 9.99 0.26 8.50
N ALA A 133 8.73 0.48 8.86
CA ALA A 133 7.79 1.21 8.03
C ALA A 133 8.28 2.62 7.72
N LYS A 134 8.91 3.29 8.68
CA LYS A 134 9.42 4.67 8.55
C LYS A 134 10.32 4.88 7.35
N LYS A 135 11.17 3.90 7.02
CA LYS A 135 12.04 3.95 5.83
C LYS A 135 11.24 4.11 4.53
N PHE A 136 10.10 3.42 4.44
CA PHE A 136 9.21 3.48 3.28
C PHE A 136 8.31 4.71 3.32
N GLN A 137 7.91 5.18 4.50
CA GLN A 137 7.24 6.48 4.65
C GLN A 137 8.13 7.60 4.08
N ASP A 138 9.43 7.61 4.41
CA ASP A 138 10.37 8.62 3.94
C ASP A 138 10.50 8.64 2.41
N ILE A 139 10.39 7.48 1.75
CA ILE A 139 10.32 7.39 0.27
C ILE A 139 9.08 8.12 -0.26
N LEU A 140 7.90 7.89 0.34
CA LEU A 140 6.66 8.56 -0.07
C LEU A 140 6.71 10.07 0.21
N TYR A 141 7.24 10.49 1.36
CA TYR A 141 7.44 11.90 1.69
C TYR A 141 8.39 12.60 0.72
N LYS A 142 9.48 11.94 0.33
CA LYS A 142 10.39 12.46 -0.70
C LYS A 142 9.64 12.65 -2.03
N ALA A 143 8.91 11.64 -2.47
CA ALA A 143 8.12 11.69 -3.71
C ALA A 143 7.02 12.77 -3.67
N TYR A 144 6.37 12.98 -2.52
CA TYR A 144 5.42 14.07 -2.32
C TYR A 144 6.07 15.45 -2.55
N ASN A 145 7.22 15.69 -1.91
CA ASN A 145 7.93 16.96 -2.04
C ASN A 145 8.45 17.20 -3.46
N GLU A 146 8.76 16.12 -4.19
CA GLU A 146 9.19 16.14 -5.59
C GLU A 146 8.01 16.15 -6.58
N LYS A 147 6.76 16.12 -6.10
CA LYS A 147 5.52 16.06 -6.91
C LYS A 147 5.48 14.87 -7.87
N LEU A 148 5.94 13.71 -7.41
CA LEU A 148 6.01 12.47 -8.19
C LEU A 148 4.90 11.47 -7.81
N LEU A 149 4.14 11.74 -6.76
CA LEU A 149 3.07 10.84 -6.33
C LEU A 149 1.89 10.89 -7.31
N PRO A 150 1.33 9.74 -7.71
CA PRO A 150 0.17 9.68 -8.59
C PRO A 150 -1.12 10.03 -7.84
N ASP A 151 -2.14 10.38 -8.62
CA ASP A 151 -3.50 10.63 -8.13
C ASP A 151 -3.99 9.51 -7.20
N GLY A 152 -4.62 9.91 -6.11
CA GLY A 152 -5.19 9.00 -5.11
C GLY A 152 -4.23 8.62 -3.98
N ILE A 153 -2.94 8.98 -4.10
CA ILE A 153 -1.99 9.00 -2.97
C ILE A 153 -1.14 10.28 -2.95
N ASP A 154 -1.50 11.29 -3.73
CA ASP A 154 -0.77 12.54 -3.90
C ASP A 154 -0.89 13.48 -2.69
N LEU A 155 -1.95 13.34 -1.89
CA LEU A 155 -2.16 14.17 -0.69
C LEU A 155 -1.99 13.41 0.63
N SER A 156 -2.35 12.13 0.63
CA SER A 156 -2.32 11.26 1.80
C SER A 156 -2.20 9.80 1.38
N TYR A 157 -1.86 8.93 2.31
CA TYR A 157 -1.82 7.49 2.06
C TYR A 157 -2.34 6.73 3.27
N SER A 158 -2.99 5.58 3.02
CA SER A 158 -3.35 4.66 4.09
C SER A 158 -2.10 3.94 4.60
N PHE A 159 -1.70 4.22 5.84
CA PHE A 159 -0.52 3.63 6.47
C PHE A 159 -0.86 2.39 7.31
N GLU A 160 -2.12 2.23 7.73
CA GLU A 160 -2.57 1.11 8.55
C GLU A 160 -3.99 0.66 8.17
N MET A 161 -4.23 -0.64 8.26
CA MET A 161 -5.56 -1.24 8.22
C MET A 161 -5.64 -2.32 9.28
N PHE A 162 -6.67 -2.30 10.12
CA PHE A 162 -6.89 -3.35 11.11
C PHE A 162 -8.37 -3.60 11.37
N LYS A 163 -8.68 -4.80 11.86
CA LYS A 163 -10.03 -5.19 12.29
C LYS A 163 -10.18 -5.02 13.80
N TRP A 164 -11.34 -4.50 14.22
CA TRP A 164 -11.75 -4.51 15.61
C TRP A 164 -13.21 -4.94 15.70
N LYS A 165 -13.45 -6.18 16.17
CA LYS A 165 -14.76 -6.84 16.13
C LYS A 165 -15.31 -6.86 14.68
N ASP A 166 -16.53 -6.37 14.50
CA ASP A 166 -17.31 -6.24 13.27
C ASP A 166 -16.97 -4.97 12.46
N LYS A 167 -15.78 -4.39 12.68
CA LYS A 167 -15.39 -3.11 12.08
C LYS A 167 -14.04 -3.20 11.40
N ASN A 168 -13.95 -2.58 10.23
CA ASN A 168 -12.71 -2.31 9.53
C ASN A 168 -12.27 -0.87 9.82
N ILE A 169 -11.01 -0.70 10.17
CA ILE A 169 -10.42 0.58 10.52
C ILE A 169 -9.29 0.87 9.55
N TRP A 170 -9.37 2.02 8.90
CA TRP A 170 -8.40 2.46 7.91
C TRP A 170 -7.74 3.75 8.39
N GLY A 171 -6.44 3.69 8.71
CA GLY A 171 -5.62 4.84 9.10
C GLY A 171 -4.97 5.49 7.88
N TYR A 172 -5.13 6.80 7.75
CA TYR A 172 -4.54 7.62 6.70
C TYR A 172 -3.69 8.73 7.31
N GLU A 173 -2.57 9.03 6.64
CA GLU A 173 -1.66 10.10 7.01
C GLU A 173 -1.54 11.08 5.84
N TRP A 174 -1.71 12.37 6.14
CA TRP A 174 -1.51 13.46 5.18
C TRP A 174 -0.03 13.82 5.11
N PHE A 175 0.51 13.96 3.89
CA PHE A 175 1.93 14.33 3.70
C PHE A 175 2.22 15.76 4.12
N GLU A 176 1.21 16.62 4.05
CA GLU A 176 1.33 17.99 4.50
C GLU A 176 1.87 18.05 5.94
N LYS A 177 2.80 18.98 6.16
CA LYS A 177 3.40 19.21 7.47
C LYS A 177 2.54 20.18 8.26
N LEU A 178 2.64 20.06 9.57
CA LEU A 178 2.02 21.00 10.50
C LEU A 178 2.49 22.44 10.21
N PRO A 179 1.59 23.38 9.85
CA PRO A 179 1.98 24.73 9.43
C PRO A 179 2.51 25.54 10.60
N GLU A 180 3.68 26.17 10.48
CA GLU A 180 4.29 27.00 11.54
C GLU A 180 3.30 28.05 12.09
N ASP A 181 2.65 28.78 11.19
CA ASP A 181 1.50 29.62 11.55
C ASP A 181 0.25 28.75 11.74
N ARG A 182 -0.03 28.44 13.01
CA ARG A 182 -1.20 27.66 13.42
C ARG A 182 -2.53 28.38 13.16
N MET A 183 -2.55 29.67 12.80
CA MET A 183 -3.77 30.39 12.43
C MET A 183 -4.03 30.41 10.93
N SER A 184 -3.06 29.99 10.11
CA SER A 184 -3.14 30.05 8.64
C SER A 184 -4.23 29.16 8.04
N LYS A 185 -4.54 28.01 8.67
CA LYS A 185 -5.54 27.04 8.20
C LYS A 185 -5.87 26.02 9.27
N SER A 186 -6.95 25.26 9.09
CA SER A 186 -7.18 24.02 9.82
C SER A 186 -6.48 22.85 9.12
N PHE A 187 -5.96 21.90 9.90
CA PHE A 187 -5.13 20.81 9.39
C PHE A 187 -5.39 19.52 10.17
N THR A 188 -5.45 18.39 9.45
CA THR A 188 -5.50 17.04 10.04
C THR A 188 -4.25 16.29 9.62
N LYS A 189 -3.48 15.76 10.57
CA LYS A 189 -2.29 14.97 10.23
C LYS A 189 -2.64 13.52 9.93
N ILE A 190 -3.46 12.92 10.79
CA ILE A 190 -3.90 11.53 10.71
C ILE A 190 -5.43 11.50 10.82
N ASN A 191 -6.07 10.65 10.04
CA ASN A 191 -7.46 10.29 10.25
C ASN A 191 -7.68 8.78 10.15
N TYR A 192 -8.59 8.27 10.97
CA TYR A 192 -9.08 6.91 10.88
C TYR A 192 -10.52 6.91 10.41
N TYR A 193 -10.81 6.13 9.39
CA TYR A 193 -12.16 5.80 8.96
C TYR A 193 -12.57 4.47 9.57
N VAL A 194 -13.76 4.42 10.15
CA VAL A 194 -14.30 3.23 10.83
C VAL A 194 -15.55 2.79 10.10
N TYR A 195 -15.49 1.62 9.50
CA TYR A 195 -16.61 1.02 8.77
C TYR A 195 -17.19 -0.13 9.58
N ASN A 196 -18.51 -0.34 9.53
CA ASN A 196 -19.05 -1.67 9.81
C ASN A 196 -18.73 -2.59 8.62
N THR A 197 -18.83 -3.90 8.85
CA THR A 197 -18.53 -4.88 7.81
C THR A 197 -19.72 -5.78 7.51
N HIS A 198 -19.86 -6.17 6.25
CA HIS A 198 -20.67 -7.31 5.86
C HIS A 198 -20.14 -8.62 6.50
N PRO A 199 -20.92 -9.73 6.51
CA PRO A 199 -20.47 -11.01 7.04
C PRO A 199 -19.21 -11.58 6.36
N ASP A 200 -18.96 -11.23 5.11
CA ASP A 200 -17.75 -11.57 4.35
C ASP A 200 -16.53 -10.69 4.70
N GLY A 201 -16.72 -9.68 5.56
CA GLY A 201 -15.68 -8.78 6.05
C GLY A 201 -15.40 -7.58 5.14
N VAL A 202 -16.18 -7.37 4.08
CA VAL A 202 -16.09 -6.19 3.21
C VAL A 202 -16.69 -4.97 3.92
N ASP A 203 -16.10 -3.79 3.69
CA ASP A 203 -16.62 -2.51 4.19
C ASP A 203 -18.08 -2.31 3.72
N ASN A 204 -18.94 -1.80 4.61
CA ASN A 204 -20.33 -1.50 4.28
C ASN A 204 -20.63 0.00 4.44
N GLU A 205 -20.82 0.46 5.67
CA GLU A 205 -21.17 1.83 6.01
C GLU A 205 -20.09 2.49 6.86
N LEU A 206 -19.73 3.74 6.53
CA LEU A 206 -18.83 4.57 7.33
C LEU A 206 -19.56 5.03 8.60
N LEU A 207 -19.13 4.52 9.75
CA LEU A 207 -19.71 4.87 11.04
C LEU A 207 -19.10 6.15 11.62
N TYR A 208 -17.78 6.25 11.57
CA TYR A 208 -17.02 7.29 12.23
C TYR A 208 -15.82 7.74 11.41
N ARG A 209 -15.47 9.02 11.55
CA ARG A 209 -14.12 9.50 11.23
C ARG A 209 -13.48 10.04 12.48
N ILE A 210 -12.25 9.65 12.75
CA ILE A 210 -11.49 10.07 13.91
C ILE A 210 -10.29 10.86 13.41
N HIS A 211 -10.30 12.18 13.59
CA HIS A 211 -9.29 13.09 13.06
C HIS A 211 -8.34 13.53 14.15
N PHE A 212 -7.05 13.64 13.83
CA PHE A 212 -6.01 14.23 14.66
C PHE A 212 -5.84 15.67 14.19
N LEU A 213 -6.70 16.56 14.71
CA LEU A 213 -6.80 17.95 14.29
C LEU A 213 -5.74 18.80 14.97
N MET A 214 -5.14 19.70 14.21
CA MET A 214 -4.21 20.69 14.71
C MET A 214 -4.85 21.62 15.74
N PHE A 215 -4.09 21.96 16.78
CA PHE A 215 -4.42 23.07 17.67
C PHE A 215 -4.07 24.43 17.08
N HIS A 216 -5.06 25.31 17.05
CA HIS A 216 -4.87 26.74 16.86
C HIS A 216 -4.34 27.35 18.17
N LYS A 217 -3.01 27.34 18.35
CA LYS A 217 -2.35 27.79 19.58
C LYS A 217 -2.55 29.30 19.78
N THR A 218 -3.46 29.70 20.67
CA THR A 218 -3.67 31.11 21.07
C THR A 218 -3.04 31.46 22.42
N SER A 219 -2.74 30.47 23.28
CA SER A 219 -1.88 30.61 24.47
C SER A 219 -1.51 29.24 25.07
N GLY A 220 -0.28 29.13 25.59
CA GLY A 220 0.18 28.17 26.62
C GLY A 220 0.07 26.66 26.43
N LYS A 221 -0.71 26.14 25.46
CA LYS A 221 -0.83 24.70 25.20
C LYS A 221 0.36 24.17 24.40
N GLU A 222 1.01 23.15 24.93
CA GLU A 222 2.16 22.50 24.30
C GLU A 222 1.73 21.55 23.16
N ASP A 223 0.56 20.92 23.29
CA ASP A 223 0.06 19.92 22.33
C ASP A 223 -0.12 20.49 20.91
N ASP A 224 0.29 19.72 19.91
CA ASP A 224 0.12 20.07 18.49
C ASP A 224 -1.23 19.60 17.92
N TYR A 225 -1.77 18.49 18.43
CA TYR A 225 -2.99 17.87 17.91
C TYR A 225 -3.95 17.42 19.01
N VAL A 226 -5.22 17.33 18.66
CA VAL A 226 -6.29 16.71 19.44
C VAL A 226 -7.14 15.79 18.59
N MET A 227 -7.56 14.69 19.19
CA MET A 227 -8.49 13.79 18.54
C MET A 227 -9.90 14.37 18.50
N THR A 228 -10.55 14.34 17.34
CA THR A 228 -11.94 14.75 17.14
C THR A 228 -12.68 13.65 16.40
N LEU A 229 -13.78 13.21 17.00
CA LEU A 229 -14.68 12.22 16.43
C LEU A 229 -15.73 12.95 15.59
N TYR A 230 -15.96 12.47 14.37
CA TYR A 230 -17.03 12.86 13.48
C TYR A 230 -17.96 11.67 13.25
N LYS A 231 -19.26 11.91 13.30
CA LYS A 231 -20.30 10.91 13.02
C LYS A 231 -21.48 11.56 12.31
N MET A 232 -22.19 10.80 11.49
CA MET A 232 -23.47 11.23 10.94
C MET A 232 -24.58 10.93 11.96
N LEU A 233 -25.44 11.91 12.24
CA LEU A 233 -26.68 11.76 12.99
C LEU A 233 -27.78 12.54 12.26
N ASP A 234 -28.86 11.85 11.87
CA ASP A 234 -30.00 12.44 11.16
C ASP A 234 -29.58 13.28 9.93
N ASP A 235 -28.73 12.71 9.08
CA ASP A 235 -28.13 13.35 7.89
C ASP A 235 -27.28 14.61 8.17
N GLN A 236 -26.97 14.88 9.44
CA GLN A 236 -26.06 15.96 9.84
C GLN A 236 -24.77 15.40 10.43
N GLU A 237 -23.65 16.01 10.03
CA GLU A 237 -22.36 15.69 10.62
C GLU A 237 -22.23 16.33 12.00
N GLN A 238 -22.06 15.50 13.02
CA GLN A 238 -21.72 15.95 14.37
C GLN A 238 -20.25 15.70 14.65
N SER A 239 -19.60 16.66 15.30
CA SER A 239 -18.22 16.55 15.75
C SER A 239 -18.12 16.64 17.28
N GLN A 240 -17.20 15.87 17.86
CA GLN A 240 -16.88 15.90 19.27
C GLN A 240 -15.36 15.90 19.45
N THR A 241 -14.80 16.99 19.96
CA THR A 241 -13.37 17.05 20.33
C THR A 241 -13.14 16.32 21.65
N LEU A 242 -12.21 15.38 21.63
CA LEU A 242 -11.90 14.50 22.75
C LEU A 242 -10.61 14.99 23.44
N TRP A 243 -10.75 15.98 24.33
CA TRP A 243 -9.64 16.70 24.96
C TRP A 243 -8.65 15.86 25.77
N CYS A 244 -8.97 14.60 26.12
CA CYS A 244 -8.03 13.68 26.75
C CYS A 244 -6.96 13.14 25.80
N TYR A 245 -7.21 13.23 24.49
CA TYR A 245 -6.47 12.53 23.47
C TYR A 245 -5.66 13.55 22.65
N THR A 246 -4.56 14.01 23.25
CA THR A 246 -3.64 14.96 22.63
C THR A 246 -2.35 14.30 22.17
N TYR A 247 -1.67 14.97 21.24
CA TYR A 247 -0.44 14.51 20.60
C TYR A 247 0.48 15.67 20.23
N ASN A 248 1.78 15.40 20.18
CA ASN A 248 2.80 16.26 19.61
C ASN A 248 3.31 15.69 18.29
N GLU A 249 4.00 16.50 17.49
CA GLU A 249 4.73 16.00 16.33
C GLU A 249 6.13 15.48 16.74
N PRO A 250 6.56 14.27 16.29
CA PRO A 250 5.82 13.28 15.51
C PRO A 250 4.78 12.51 16.33
N ILE A 251 3.66 12.14 15.71
CA ILE A 251 2.59 11.37 16.36
C ILE A 251 3.07 9.95 16.67
N ASP A 252 2.92 9.52 17.92
CA ASP A 252 3.10 8.13 18.33
C ASP A 252 1.94 7.27 17.79
N TYR A 253 2.23 6.48 16.75
CA TYR A 253 1.26 5.59 16.10
C TYR A 253 0.74 4.47 17.02
N VAL A 254 1.56 3.97 17.95
CA VAL A 254 1.14 2.92 18.90
C VAL A 254 0.09 3.49 19.84
N LYS A 255 0.36 4.68 20.39
CA LYS A 255 -0.63 5.42 21.19
C LYS A 255 -1.87 5.74 20.38
N ALA A 256 -1.71 6.25 19.15
CA ALA A 256 -2.82 6.61 18.27
C ALA A 256 -3.79 5.44 18.05
N LYS A 257 -3.28 4.26 17.70
CA LYS A 257 -4.09 3.05 17.50
C LYS A 257 -4.80 2.62 18.79
N LYS A 258 -4.09 2.64 19.92
CA LYS A 258 -4.67 2.30 21.23
C LYS A 258 -5.83 3.23 21.57
N ASP A 259 -5.65 4.53 21.39
CA ASP A 259 -6.64 5.55 21.69
C ASP A 259 -7.87 5.44 20.76
N VAL A 260 -7.68 5.11 19.48
CA VAL A 260 -8.78 4.77 18.55
C VAL A 260 -9.58 3.58 19.07
N ILE A 261 -8.91 2.51 19.53
CA ILE A 261 -9.60 1.34 20.09
C ILE A 261 -10.38 1.70 21.37
N GLU A 262 -9.86 2.59 22.22
CA GLU A 262 -10.58 3.07 23.41
C GLU A 262 -11.86 3.83 23.05
N ILE A 263 -11.81 4.68 22.01
CA ILE A 263 -13.00 5.37 21.49
C ILE A 263 -14.02 4.36 20.98
N LEU A 264 -13.58 3.33 20.25
CA LEU A 264 -14.47 2.28 19.75
C LEU A 264 -15.11 1.44 20.85
N LYS A 265 -14.49 1.34 22.03
CA LYS A 265 -15.09 0.74 23.24
C LYS A 265 -16.19 1.61 23.87
N GLY A 266 -16.41 2.82 23.36
CA GLY A 266 -17.39 3.77 23.90
C GLY A 266 -16.81 4.73 24.93
N ASN A 267 -15.48 4.77 25.10
CA ASN A 267 -14.85 5.76 25.98
C ASN A 267 -14.77 7.12 25.26
N LEU A 268 -15.89 7.83 25.28
CA LEU A 268 -16.05 9.15 24.64
C LEU A 268 -15.88 10.31 25.65
N SER A 269 -15.25 10.03 26.78
CA SER A 269 -15.14 11.00 27.88
C SER A 269 -14.49 12.30 27.36
N PRO A 270 -15.21 13.44 27.39
CA PRO A 270 -14.59 14.73 27.14
C PRO A 270 -13.84 15.08 28.42
N CYS A 271 -12.52 14.89 28.50
CA CYS A 271 -11.81 15.18 29.76
C CYS A 271 -11.76 16.69 30.03
N PHE A 272 -12.79 17.18 30.71
CA PHE A 272 -12.67 18.22 31.71
C PHE A 272 -12.81 17.53 33.07
N THR A 273 -11.70 17.09 33.66
CA THR A 273 -11.67 17.06 35.12
C THR A 273 -11.43 18.49 35.57
N ASP A 274 -12.49 19.17 36.01
CA ASP A 274 -12.38 20.33 36.86
C ASP A 274 -11.50 19.95 38.06
N LYS A 275 -10.18 20.20 37.97
CA LYS A 275 -9.39 20.43 39.17
C LYS A 275 -9.75 21.82 39.64
N LYS A 276 -10.90 21.94 40.31
CA LYS A 276 -11.16 23.04 41.23
C LYS A 276 -9.96 23.14 42.15
N LYS A 277 -9.16 24.19 41.97
CA LYS A 277 -8.34 24.78 43.03
C LYS A 277 -9.06 26.04 43.47
#